data_AF-A0A1M5KV17-F1
#
_entry.id   AF-A0A1M5KV17-F1
#
_cell.length_a   1.000
_cell.length_b   1.000
_cell.length_c   1.000
_cell.angle_alpha   90.00
_cell.angle_beta   90.00
_cell.angle_gamma   90.00
#
_symmetry.space_group_name_H-M   'P 1'
#
loop_
_entity.id
_entity.type
_entity.pdbx_description
1 polymer ?
#
loop_
_entity_poly.entity_id
_entity_poly.type
_entity_poly.pdbx_seq_one_letter_code
_entity_poly.pdbx_strand_id
1 'polypeptide(L)'
;MKRKYILGVLVILIFISVSLNVYLYNESVSTKKEFGSSWKLIAQNSNDTIDFMRNINLNNEAKTEEGRDFLEEIQHRILYQLKSNFPVANDVLYEVEAVLVKAIEEGQVTEEDIKTYNQNLGIIDTIIYYFNEDYTSDMDWYKAFTTENYSNAFTKSIEEATK
;
A
#
# COMPACT_ATOMS: atom_id res chain seq x y z
N MET A 1 37.46 -26.07 39.92
CA MET A 1 37.44 -26.60 38.52
C MET A 1 38.79 -26.35 37.87
N LYS A 2 39.40 -27.35 37.21
CA LYS A 2 40.71 -27.16 36.53
C LYS A 2 40.52 -26.11 35.41
N ARG A 3 41.42 -25.11 35.34
CA ARG A 3 41.40 -23.96 34.40
C ARG A 3 41.05 -24.32 32.94
N LYS A 4 41.43 -25.52 32.49
CA LYS A 4 41.11 -26.08 31.17
C LYS A 4 39.62 -26.30 30.92
N TYR A 5 38.83 -26.70 31.94
CA TYR A 5 37.38 -26.89 31.81
C TYR A 5 36.64 -25.55 31.70
N ILE A 6 37.08 -24.53 32.43
CA ILE A 6 36.49 -23.18 32.37
C ILE A 6 36.74 -22.57 30.98
N LEU A 7 37.95 -22.73 30.44
CA LEU A 7 38.27 -22.33 29.06
C LEU A 7 37.42 -23.06 28.01
N GLY A 8 37.21 -24.37 28.17
CA GLY A 8 36.35 -25.15 27.28
C GLY A 8 34.89 -24.67 27.29
N VAL A 9 34.33 -24.39 28.46
CA VAL A 9 32.97 -23.83 28.60
C VAL A 9 32.87 -22.44 27.96
N LEU A 10 33.86 -21.58 28.17
CA LEU A 10 33.92 -20.25 27.54
C LEU A 10 33.92 -20.33 26.01
N VAL A 11 34.73 -21.22 25.44
CA VAL A 11 34.78 -21.42 23.98
C VAL A 11 33.43 -21.90 23.45
N ILE A 12 32.79 -22.85 24.12
CA ILE A 12 31.45 -23.34 23.75
C ILE A 12 30.41 -22.22 23.82
N LEU A 13 30.43 -21.39 24.87
CA LEU A 13 29.52 -20.24 24.99
C LEU A 13 29.72 -19.22 23.86
N ILE A 14 30.97 -18.97 23.45
CA ILE A 14 31.26 -18.11 22.30
C ILE A 14 30.67 -18.71 21.02
N PHE A 15 30.86 -20.01 20.78
CA PHE A 15 30.26 -20.67 19.61
C PHE A 15 28.73 -20.62 19.62
N ILE A 16 28.09 -20.86 20.76
CA ILE A 16 26.63 -20.74 20.90
C ILE A 16 26.18 -19.30 20.62
N SER A 17 26.89 -18.31 21.17
CA SER A 17 26.57 -16.90 20.95
C SER A 17 26.70 -16.50 19.48
N VAL A 18 27.76 -16.92 18.79
CA VAL A 18 27.94 -16.66 17.35
C VAL A 18 26.83 -17.33 16.54
N SER A 19 26.53 -18.61 16.80
CA SER A 19 25.45 -19.33 16.11
C SER A 19 24.09 -18.67 16.32
N LEU A 20 23.79 -18.21 17.54
CA LEU A 20 22.55 -17.50 17.84
C LEU A 20 22.47 -16.16 17.09
N ASN A 21 23.56 -15.39 17.07
CA ASN A 21 23.61 -14.13 16.32
C ASN A 21 23.39 -14.35 14.82
N VAL A 22 23.99 -15.40 14.24
CA VAL A 22 23.77 -15.75 12.82
C VAL A 22 22.32 -16.15 12.57
N TYR A 23 21.72 -16.95 13.45
CA TYR A 23 20.32 -17.33 13.35
C TYR A 23 19.40 -16.11 13.39
N LEU A 24 19.55 -15.25 14.41
CA LEU A 24 18.74 -14.03 14.56
C LEU A 24 18.94 -13.05 13.40
N TYR A 25 20.15 -12.95 12.86
CA TYR A 25 20.43 -12.15 11.68
C TYR A 25 19.67 -12.67 10.46
N ASN A 26 19.71 -13.98 10.22
CA ASN A 26 19.00 -14.60 9.09
C ASN A 26 17.48 -14.49 9.23
N GLU A 27 16.94 -14.69 10.44
CA GLU A 27 15.53 -14.49 10.74
C GLU A 27 15.11 -13.05 10.47
N SER A 28 15.89 -12.07 10.94
CA SER A 28 15.66 -10.65 10.65
C SER A 28 15.65 -10.37 9.15
N VAL A 29 16.60 -10.92 8.39
CA VAL A 29 16.63 -10.75 6.92
C VAL A 29 15.40 -11.39 6.26
N SER A 30 14.93 -12.54 6.74
CA SER A 30 13.70 -13.18 6.22
C SER A 30 12.48 -12.31 6.47
N THR A 31 12.27 -11.86 7.71
CA THR A 31 11.14 -11.00 8.06
C THR A 31 11.11 -9.73 7.24
N LYS A 32 12.27 -9.12 6.97
CA LYS A 32 12.37 -7.94 6.09
C LYS A 32 11.89 -8.24 4.68
N LYS A 33 12.29 -9.37 4.10
CA LYS A 33 11.83 -9.78 2.77
C LYS A 33 10.33 -10.07 2.76
N GLU A 34 9.81 -10.78 3.75
CA GLU A 34 8.37 -11.07 3.87
C GLU A 34 7.54 -9.78 3.95
N PHE A 35 8.00 -8.80 4.73
CA PHE A 35 7.34 -7.51 4.83
C PHE A 35 7.39 -6.73 3.50
N GLY A 36 8.55 -6.74 2.84
CA GLY A 36 8.71 -6.15 1.52
C GLY A 36 7.81 -6.77 0.44
N SER A 37 7.76 -8.10 0.40
CA SER A 37 6.88 -8.88 -0.48
C SER A 37 5.41 -8.53 -0.23
N SER A 38 5.03 -8.36 1.04
CA SER A 38 3.67 -7.96 1.41
C SER A 38 3.31 -6.56 0.90
N TRP A 39 4.22 -5.58 1.01
CA TRP A 39 3.99 -4.23 0.47
C TRP A 39 3.93 -4.19 -1.04
N LYS A 40 4.80 -4.94 -1.71
CA LYS A 40 4.74 -5.10 -3.16
C LYS A 40 3.38 -5.63 -3.60
N LEU A 41 2.86 -6.65 -2.92
CA LEU A 41 1.54 -7.21 -3.21
C LEU A 41 0.41 -6.19 -2.96
N ILE A 42 0.48 -5.41 -1.87
CA ILE A 42 -0.49 -4.35 -1.60
C ILE A 42 -0.50 -3.33 -2.73
N ALA A 43 0.67 -2.88 -3.18
CA ALA A 43 0.79 -1.93 -4.28
C ALA A 43 0.22 -2.48 -5.59
N GLN A 44 0.56 -3.73 -5.94
CA GLN A 44 0.02 -4.39 -7.14
C GLN A 44 -1.49 -4.55 -7.10
N ASN A 45 -2.05 -5.04 -6.00
CA ASN A 45 -3.50 -5.19 -5.84
C ASN A 45 -4.22 -3.83 -5.88
N SER A 46 -3.59 -2.78 -5.35
CA SER A 46 -4.14 -1.44 -5.39
C SER A 46 -4.17 -0.88 -6.81
N ASN A 47 -3.16 -1.20 -7.63
CA ASN A 47 -3.14 -0.84 -9.04
C ASN A 47 -4.33 -1.44 -9.81
N ASP A 48 -4.52 -2.76 -9.69
CA ASP A 48 -5.63 -3.47 -10.33
C ASP A 48 -6.99 -2.93 -9.84
N THR A 49 -7.07 -2.58 -8.56
CA THR A 49 -8.25 -1.99 -7.94
C THR A 49 -8.59 -0.62 -8.51
N ILE A 50 -7.58 0.24 -8.69
CA ILE A 50 -7.76 1.57 -9.26
C ILE A 50 -8.20 1.46 -10.71
N ASP A 51 -7.58 0.58 -11.50
CA ASP A 51 -7.98 0.32 -12.88
C ASP A 51 -9.43 -0.18 -12.96
N PHE A 52 -9.83 -1.10 -12.09
CA PHE A 52 -11.21 -1.53 -11.97
C PHE A 52 -12.14 -0.34 -11.71
N MET A 53 -11.84 0.47 -10.69
CA MET A 53 -12.66 1.62 -10.29
C MET A 53 -12.83 2.67 -11.40
N ARG A 54 -11.79 2.91 -12.21
CA ARG A 54 -11.82 3.86 -13.34
C ARG A 54 -12.68 3.40 -14.51
N ASN A 55 -12.85 2.09 -14.67
CA ASN A 55 -13.63 1.50 -15.76
C ASN A 55 -15.13 1.39 -15.46
N ILE A 56 -15.57 1.77 -14.26
CA ILE A 56 -16.97 1.74 -13.86
C ILE A 56 -17.74 2.91 -14.46
N ASN A 57 -18.91 2.62 -15.02
CA ASN A 57 -19.83 3.67 -15.44
C ASN A 57 -20.74 4.07 -14.28
N LEU A 58 -20.30 5.04 -13.48
CA LEU A 58 -21.01 5.53 -12.28
C LEU A 58 -22.49 5.85 -12.56
N ASN A 59 -22.78 6.50 -13.68
CA ASN A 59 -24.14 6.87 -14.07
C ASN A 59 -25.01 5.68 -14.47
N ASN A 60 -24.44 4.57 -14.94
CA ASN A 60 -25.21 3.38 -15.23
C ASN A 60 -25.49 2.58 -13.97
N GLU A 61 -24.48 2.40 -13.11
CA GLU A 61 -24.64 1.66 -11.86
C GLU A 61 -25.61 2.37 -10.91
N ALA A 62 -25.56 3.70 -10.83
CA ALA A 62 -26.44 4.47 -9.96
C ALA A 62 -27.95 4.39 -10.31
N LYS A 63 -28.31 3.91 -11.51
CA LYS A 63 -29.72 3.82 -11.96
C LYS A 63 -30.49 2.65 -11.37
N THR A 64 -29.80 1.61 -10.92
CA THR A 64 -30.42 0.39 -10.38
C THR A 64 -30.21 0.29 -8.87
N GLU A 65 -30.94 -0.61 -8.22
CA GLU A 65 -30.72 -0.93 -6.80
C GLU A 65 -29.44 -1.76 -6.66
N GLU A 66 -29.30 -2.84 -7.44
CA GLU A 66 -28.10 -3.68 -7.47
C GLU A 66 -26.80 -2.90 -7.79
N GLY A 67 -26.87 -1.92 -8.69
CA GLY A 67 -25.72 -1.08 -9.03
C GLY A 67 -25.38 -0.08 -7.93
N ARG A 68 -26.36 0.40 -7.16
CA ARG A 68 -26.11 1.23 -5.96
C ARG A 68 -25.46 0.42 -4.84
N ASP A 69 -25.94 -0.79 -4.58
CA ASP A 69 -25.32 -1.71 -3.62
C ASP A 69 -23.86 -1.98 -3.99
N PHE A 70 -23.58 -2.14 -5.28
CA PHE A 70 -22.22 -2.31 -5.80
C PHE A 70 -21.34 -1.05 -5.60
N LEU A 71 -21.88 0.15 -5.82
CA LEU A 71 -21.16 1.41 -5.54
C LEU A 71 -20.88 1.58 -4.04
N GLU A 72 -21.82 1.20 -3.16
CA GLU A 72 -21.61 1.17 -1.71
C GLU A 72 -20.52 0.17 -1.31
N GLU A 73 -20.45 -1.00 -1.96
CA GLU A 73 -19.38 -1.98 -1.75
C GLU A 73 -18.00 -1.40 -2.13
N ILE A 74 -17.93 -0.66 -3.24
CA ILE A 74 -16.71 0.04 -3.64
C ILE A 74 -16.32 1.09 -2.61
N GLN A 75 -17.27 1.91 -2.16
CA GLN A 75 -17.01 2.93 -1.15
C GLN A 75 -16.52 2.31 0.17
N HIS A 76 -17.27 1.37 0.74
CA HIS A 76 -17.04 0.89 2.10
C HIS A 76 -15.97 -0.18 2.21
N ARG A 77 -15.70 -0.94 1.15
CA ARG A 77 -14.65 -1.97 1.17
C ARG A 77 -13.42 -1.52 0.43
N ILE A 78 -13.57 -1.20 -0.86
CA ILE A 78 -12.43 -1.01 -1.74
C ILE A 78 -11.71 0.30 -1.41
N LEU A 79 -12.44 1.41 -1.36
CA LEU A 79 -11.86 2.71 -1.09
C LEU A 79 -11.36 2.81 0.36
N TYR A 80 -12.05 2.17 1.30
CA TYR A 80 -11.56 2.03 2.68
C TYR A 80 -10.21 1.31 2.74
N GLN A 81 -10.03 0.21 2.00
CA GLN A 81 -8.75 -0.50 1.94
C GLN A 81 -7.64 0.39 1.35
N LEU A 82 -7.92 1.11 0.26
CA LEU A 82 -6.96 2.06 -0.33
C LEU A 82 -6.56 3.14 0.69
N LYS A 83 -7.53 3.76 1.38
CA LYS A 83 -7.27 4.77 2.42
C LYS A 83 -6.46 4.21 3.59
N SER A 84 -6.75 2.98 4.00
CA SER A 84 -6.01 2.31 5.09
C SER A 84 -4.56 1.99 4.71
N ASN A 85 -4.31 1.65 3.45
CA ASN A 85 -2.97 1.31 2.96
C ASN A 85 -2.16 2.58 2.60
N PHE A 86 -2.84 3.65 2.19
CA PHE A 86 -2.25 4.92 1.77
C PHE A 86 -2.86 6.11 2.51
N PRO A 87 -2.65 6.22 3.85
CA PRO A 87 -3.22 7.32 4.63
C PRO A 87 -2.72 8.70 4.19
N VAL A 88 -1.55 8.76 3.55
CA VAL A 88 -0.97 9.99 3.00
C VAL A 88 -1.77 10.50 1.78
N ALA A 89 -2.51 9.63 1.10
CA ALA A 89 -3.36 9.96 -0.04
C ALA A 89 -4.82 10.24 0.36
N ASN A 90 -5.11 10.42 1.65
CA ASN A 90 -6.48 10.47 2.12
C ASN A 90 -7.30 11.60 1.47
N ASP A 91 -6.70 12.77 1.20
CA ASP A 91 -7.39 13.91 0.58
C ASP A 91 -7.82 13.58 -0.85
N VAL A 92 -6.90 13.05 -1.67
CA VAL A 92 -7.18 12.58 -3.05
C VAL A 92 -8.27 11.50 -3.04
N LEU A 93 -8.16 10.53 -2.14
CA LEU A 93 -9.15 9.44 -2.00
C LEU A 93 -10.48 9.92 -1.39
N TYR A 94 -10.50 11.06 -0.69
CA TYR A 94 -11.72 11.67 -0.20
C TYR A 94 -12.52 12.34 -1.32
N GLU A 95 -11.85 12.96 -2.30
CA GLU A 95 -12.52 13.48 -3.49
C GLU A 95 -13.13 12.36 -4.34
N VAL A 96 -12.45 11.21 -4.46
CA VAL A 96 -13.01 10.00 -5.08
C VAL A 96 -14.26 9.54 -4.33
N GLU A 97 -14.21 9.50 -3.00
CA GLU A 97 -15.36 9.13 -2.16
C GLU A 97 -16.55 10.08 -2.36
N ALA A 98 -16.31 11.39 -2.41
CA ALA A 98 -17.36 12.38 -2.57
C ALA A 98 -18.14 12.18 -3.87
N VAL A 99 -17.46 11.81 -4.97
CA VAL A 99 -18.11 11.51 -6.25
C VAL A 99 -18.92 10.21 -6.17
N LEU A 100 -18.42 9.17 -5.49
CA LEU A 100 -19.16 7.92 -5.27
C LEU A 100 -20.44 8.16 -4.45
N VAL A 101 -20.34 8.89 -3.34
CA VAL A 101 -21.49 9.25 -2.50
C VAL A 101 -22.53 10.00 -3.32
N LYS A 102 -22.10 10.98 -4.12
CA LYS A 102 -23.00 11.71 -5.01
C LYS A 102 -23.71 10.79 -6.01
N ALA A 103 -22.99 9.84 -6.61
CA ALA A 103 -23.60 8.86 -7.52
C ALA A 103 -24.65 8.00 -6.80
N ILE A 104 -24.36 7.52 -5.58
CA ILE A 104 -25.25 6.69 -4.78
C ILE A 104 -26.51 7.46 -4.36
N GLU A 105 -26.35 8.67 -3.83
CA GLU A 105 -27.43 9.48 -3.26
C GLU A 105 -28.29 10.16 -4.32
N GLU A 106 -27.67 10.76 -5.35
CA GLU A 106 -28.37 11.55 -6.36
C GLU A 106 -28.76 10.72 -7.60
N GLY A 107 -28.20 9.52 -7.75
CA GLY A 107 -28.47 8.65 -8.90
C GLY A 107 -27.77 9.10 -10.20
N GLN A 108 -26.98 10.17 -10.15
CA GLN A 108 -26.26 10.74 -11.29
C GLN A 108 -25.08 11.61 -10.84
N VAL A 109 -24.06 11.67 -11.71
CA VAL A 109 -22.89 12.54 -11.57
C VAL A 109 -22.61 13.24 -12.91
N THR A 110 -22.04 14.44 -12.84
CA THR A 110 -21.70 15.25 -14.01
C THR A 110 -20.41 14.76 -14.66
N GLU A 111 -20.13 15.22 -15.89
CA GLU A 111 -18.85 14.93 -16.56
C GLU A 111 -17.65 15.47 -15.76
N GLU A 112 -17.77 16.61 -15.09
CA GLU A 112 -16.69 17.16 -14.26
C GLU A 112 -16.46 16.33 -13.00
N ASP A 113 -17.52 15.77 -12.40
CA ASP A 113 -17.40 14.84 -11.28
C ASP A 113 -16.65 13.56 -11.71
N ILE A 114 -17.02 13.00 -12.86
CA ILE A 114 -16.36 11.80 -13.43
C ILE A 114 -14.89 12.08 -13.75
N LYS A 115 -14.60 13.28 -14.27
CA LYS A 115 -13.23 13.72 -14.54
C LYS A 115 -12.44 13.84 -13.23
N THR A 116 -13.00 14.47 -12.21
CA THR A 116 -12.38 14.60 -10.87
C THR A 116 -12.10 13.22 -10.26
N TYR A 117 -13.07 12.31 -10.32
CA TYR A 117 -12.93 10.92 -9.86
C TYR A 117 -11.78 10.20 -10.56
N ASN A 118 -11.74 10.26 -11.89
CA ASN A 118 -10.70 9.59 -12.68
C ASN A 118 -9.32 10.24 -12.52
N GLN A 119 -9.25 11.57 -12.36
CA GLN A 119 -8.00 12.28 -12.12
C GLN A 119 -7.39 11.91 -10.77
N ASN A 120 -8.21 11.91 -9.71
CA ASN A 120 -7.74 11.54 -8.37
C ASN A 120 -7.30 10.07 -8.29
N LEU A 121 -8.04 9.15 -8.92
CA LEU A 121 -7.60 7.76 -9.07
C LEU A 121 -6.30 7.65 -9.88
N GLY A 122 -6.16 8.43 -10.95
CA GLY A 122 -4.97 8.46 -11.80
C GLY A 122 -3.70 8.97 -11.09
N ILE A 123 -3.84 9.86 -10.11
CA ILE A 123 -2.73 10.29 -9.25
C ILE A 123 -2.16 9.08 -8.49
N ILE A 124 -3.03 8.28 -7.88
CA ILE A 124 -2.59 7.11 -7.08
C ILE A 124 -1.97 6.03 -7.97
N ASP A 125 -2.60 5.73 -9.12
CA ASP A 125 -2.08 4.82 -10.14
C ASP A 125 -0.65 5.21 -10.58
N THR A 126 -0.46 6.48 -10.96
CA THR A 126 0.85 6.99 -11.39
C THR A 126 1.92 6.85 -10.31
N ILE A 127 1.59 7.16 -9.06
CA ILE A 127 2.52 7.06 -7.94
C ILE A 127 2.91 5.59 -7.67
N ILE A 128 1.92 4.69 -7.65
CA ILE A 128 2.15 3.26 -7.46
C ILE A 128 2.98 2.68 -8.60
N TYR A 129 2.74 3.11 -9.84
CA TYR A 129 3.51 2.73 -11.00
C TYR A 129 5.00 3.08 -10.83
N TYR A 130 5.33 4.32 -10.45
CA TYR A 130 6.71 4.72 -10.25
C TYR A 130 7.42 3.92 -9.16
N PHE A 131 6.74 3.65 -8.04
CA PHE A 131 7.33 2.78 -7.01
C PHE A 131 7.54 1.34 -7.47
N ASN A 132 6.63 0.80 -8.29
CA ASN A 132 6.82 -0.52 -8.90
C ASN A 132 7.98 -0.57 -9.89
N GLU A 133 8.25 0.51 -10.62
CA GLU A 133 9.42 0.60 -11.50
C GLU A 133 10.73 0.74 -10.70
N ASP A 134 10.75 1.60 -9.68
CA ASP A 134 11.95 1.90 -8.91
C ASP A 134 12.34 0.77 -7.95
N TYR A 135 11.37 0.02 -7.41
CA TYR A 135 11.57 -1.00 -6.39
C TYR A 135 11.44 -2.41 -6.96
N THR A 136 12.58 -2.94 -7.42
CA THR A 136 12.60 -4.23 -8.12
C THR A 136 12.64 -5.45 -7.18
N SER A 137 13.10 -5.30 -5.94
CA SER A 137 13.20 -6.40 -4.97
C SER A 137 12.38 -6.18 -3.69
N ASP A 138 12.00 -7.26 -3.02
CA ASP A 138 11.30 -7.19 -1.72
C ASP A 138 12.08 -6.36 -0.69
N MET A 139 13.42 -6.41 -0.72
CA MET A 139 14.23 -5.62 0.20
C MET A 139 14.16 -4.12 -0.11
N ASP A 140 13.96 -3.73 -1.36
CA ASP A 140 13.77 -2.32 -1.75
C ASP A 140 12.41 -1.83 -1.25
N TRP A 141 11.35 -2.63 -1.44
CA TRP A 141 10.03 -2.36 -0.88
C TRP A 141 10.06 -2.24 0.66
N TYR A 142 10.72 -3.17 1.35
CA TYR A 142 10.89 -3.08 2.79
C TYR A 142 11.57 -1.77 3.19
N LYS A 143 12.69 -1.41 2.59
CA LYS A 143 13.41 -0.16 2.93
C LYS A 143 12.59 1.07 2.61
N ALA A 144 11.92 1.07 1.47
CA ALA A 144 11.09 2.17 1.03
C ALA A 144 9.97 2.42 2.02
N PHE A 145 9.27 1.39 2.53
CA PHE A 145 8.05 1.52 3.34
C PHE A 145 8.25 1.37 4.87
N THR A 146 9.47 1.08 5.34
CA THR A 146 9.80 1.06 6.78
C THR A 146 10.61 2.26 7.25
N THR A 147 10.93 3.19 6.36
CA THR A 147 11.64 4.42 6.68
C THR A 147 10.69 5.61 6.67
N GLU A 148 10.95 6.63 7.49
CA GLU A 148 10.22 7.91 7.43
C GLU A 148 10.28 8.55 6.03
N ASN A 149 11.29 8.19 5.24
CA ASN A 149 11.44 8.60 3.85
C ASN A 149 10.28 8.15 2.96
N TYR A 150 9.60 7.04 3.29
CA TYR A 150 8.40 6.59 2.57
C TYR A 150 7.36 7.71 2.48
N SER A 151 6.92 8.16 3.66
CA SER A 151 5.81 9.09 3.80
C SER A 151 6.15 10.39 3.10
N ASN A 152 7.39 10.85 3.23
CA ASN A 152 7.88 12.06 2.59
C ASN A 152 7.94 11.92 1.06
N ALA A 153 8.44 10.79 0.54
CA ALA A 153 8.50 10.54 -0.90
C ALA A 153 7.08 10.44 -1.49
N PHE A 154 6.19 9.68 -0.84
CA PHE A 154 4.80 9.53 -1.27
C PHE A 154 4.05 10.87 -1.23
N THR A 155 4.17 11.64 -0.15
CA THR A 155 3.58 12.98 -0.03
C THR A 155 4.07 13.89 -1.16
N LYS A 156 5.38 13.90 -1.39
CA LYS A 156 5.98 14.71 -2.45
C LYS A 156 5.46 14.31 -3.84
N SER A 157 5.33 13.02 -4.12
CA SER A 157 4.77 12.56 -5.39
C SER A 157 3.31 12.96 -5.57
N ILE A 158 2.49 12.97 -4.50
CA ILE A 158 1.13 13.53 -4.54
C ILE A 158 1.17 15.02 -4.85
N GLU A 159 2.00 15.79 -4.13
CA GLU A 159 2.13 17.24 -4.35
C GLU A 159 2.62 17.58 -5.77
N GLU A 160 3.42 16.72 -6.39
CA GLU A 160 3.88 16.89 -7.76
C GLU A 160 2.80 16.53 -8.78
N ALA A 161 2.00 15.48 -8.51
CA ALA A 161 0.93 15.03 -9.40
C ALA A 161 -0.34 15.91 -9.32
N THR A 162 -0.49 16.73 -8.28
CA THR A 162 -1.63 17.62 -8.05
C THR A 162 -1.38 19.08 -8.45
N LYS A 163 -0.17 19.43 -8.89
CA LYS A 163 0.21 20.77 -9.40
C LYS A 163 -0.11 20.93 -10.88
#